data_AF-A0A7M3XLF8-F1
#
_entry.id   AF-A0A7M3XLF8-F1
#
_cell.length_a   1.000
_cell.length_b   1.000
_cell.length_c   1.000
_cell.angle_alpha   90.00
_cell.angle_beta   90.00
_cell.angle_gamma   90.00
#
_symmetry.space_group_name_H-M   'P 1'
#
loop_
_entity.id
_entity.type
_entity.pdbx_description
1 polymer ?
#
loop_
_entity_poly.entity_id
_entity_poly.type
_entity_poly.pdbx_seq_one_letter_code
_entity_poly.pdbx_strand_id
1 'polypeptide(L)'
;MGITAMIPDTTIGQLYVEADSRWGEIWDDKAARMLILLMFPRKHRKMMELHGDITEHGQPVMTVFHRPREEAKLLEKQGFDARSASFQFVDIASLDLGSWMQQLIVQEKWLRGTIDIMPVPFSMGLPAQRGFETMNILCFRHPDISPLERYYLPFPPSSIPGKCFVSLPRRQAAELARQQAEVLGVGRLVRKTKIIEQEAPIEALPPEVKSTEEAGLDAVIDNFSDQIMEGIIAQAEEIVNVELPNNPLDTPATMEETTTEIISSVTNNVEIPSIEEPEEVIEMSDVEIEFRALVTELIDAGVAPTEMMDDPRWEDISERAMATGFETWPVFLELTAVQ
;
A
#
# COMPACT_ATOMS: atom_id res chain seq x y z
N MET A 1 12.49 -15.98 5.97
CA MET A 1 11.41 -16.12 4.97
C MET A 1 10.07 -15.77 5.62
N GLY A 2 9.37 -14.75 5.11
CA GLY A 2 8.10 -14.23 5.66
C GLY A 2 6.87 -15.10 5.36
N ILE A 3 5.68 -14.63 5.76
CA ILE A 3 4.37 -15.17 5.34
C ILE A 3 3.56 -14.03 4.74
N THR A 4 3.08 -14.21 3.52
CA THR A 4 2.29 -13.22 2.80
C THR A 4 0.80 -13.53 2.91
N ALA A 5 0.05 -12.57 3.44
CA ALA A 5 -1.40 -12.61 3.54
C ALA A 5 -2.01 -11.62 2.54
N MET A 6 -3.04 -12.05 1.82
CA MET A 6 -3.80 -11.19 0.90
C MET A 6 -5.06 -10.68 1.60
N ILE A 7 -5.25 -9.37 1.58
CA ILE A 7 -6.37 -8.68 2.21
C ILE A 7 -7.13 -7.95 1.10
N PRO A 8 -8.36 -8.40 0.75
CA PRO A 8 -9.15 -7.76 -0.28
C PRO A 8 -9.66 -6.39 0.17
N ASP A 9 -9.91 -5.51 -0.79
CA ASP A 9 -10.59 -4.22 -0.62
C ASP A 9 -10.07 -3.34 0.53
N THR A 10 -8.75 -3.34 0.70
CA THR A 10 -8.06 -2.50 1.67
C THR A 10 -7.08 -1.56 0.97
N THR A 11 -6.77 -0.46 1.64
CA THR A 11 -5.75 0.50 1.21
C THR A 11 -4.55 0.45 2.15
N ILE A 12 -3.38 0.86 1.66
CA ILE A 12 -2.17 0.96 2.49
C ILE A 12 -2.45 1.89 3.69
N GLY A 13 -3.13 3.01 3.47
CA GLY A 13 -3.51 3.96 4.52
C GLY A 13 -4.41 3.36 5.61
N GLN A 14 -5.37 2.51 5.26
CA GLN A 14 -6.18 1.79 6.26
C GLN A 14 -5.33 0.80 7.06
N LEU A 15 -4.43 0.08 6.38
CA LEU A 15 -3.52 -0.85 7.03
C LEU A 15 -2.58 -0.15 8.01
N TYR A 16 -2.17 1.09 7.74
CA TYR A 16 -1.43 1.93 8.68
C TYR A 16 -2.23 2.22 9.95
N VAL A 17 -3.49 2.64 9.82
CA VAL A 17 -4.35 2.96 10.97
C VAL A 17 -4.61 1.71 11.83
N GLU A 18 -4.74 0.56 11.20
CA GLU A 18 -4.99 -0.71 11.89
C GLU A 18 -3.70 -1.45 12.30
N ALA A 19 -2.53 -0.92 11.97
CA ALA A 19 -1.25 -1.62 12.11
C ALA A 19 -0.95 -2.03 13.56
N ASP A 20 -1.12 -1.10 14.50
CA ASP A 20 -0.91 -1.34 15.93
C ASP A 20 -1.84 -2.43 16.48
N SER A 21 -3.08 -2.48 15.99
CA SER A 21 -4.07 -3.47 16.41
C SER A 21 -3.79 -4.84 15.78
N ARG A 22 -3.43 -4.86 14.49
CA ARG A 22 -3.24 -6.09 13.71
C ARG A 22 -1.91 -6.79 13.99
N TRP A 23 -0.83 -6.04 14.13
CA TRP A 23 0.52 -6.59 14.21
C TRP A 23 1.21 -6.32 15.55
N GLY A 24 0.65 -5.41 16.37
CA GLY A 24 1.09 -5.15 17.73
C GLY A 24 2.59 -4.88 17.80
N GLU A 25 3.32 -5.74 18.52
CA GLU A 25 4.75 -5.58 18.73
C GLU A 25 5.63 -5.69 17.48
N ILE A 26 5.13 -6.30 16.40
CA ILE A 26 5.90 -6.46 15.16
C ILE A 26 5.98 -5.13 14.40
N TRP A 27 4.95 -4.30 14.54
CA TRP A 27 4.89 -2.99 13.92
C TRP A 27 5.64 -1.96 14.76
N ASP A 28 6.52 -1.18 14.12
CA ASP A 28 7.13 0.00 14.72
C ASP A 28 6.67 1.27 13.99
N ASP A 29 5.86 2.08 14.68
CA ASP A 29 5.37 3.37 14.17
C ASP A 29 6.51 4.41 14.00
N LYS A 30 7.65 4.21 14.67
CA LYS A 30 8.81 5.10 14.54
C LYS A 30 9.77 4.70 13.43
N ALA A 31 9.56 3.56 12.79
CA ALA A 31 10.41 3.12 11.70
C ALA A 31 10.24 4.07 10.50
N ALA A 32 11.35 4.52 9.91
CA ALA A 32 11.31 5.30 8.68
C ALA A 32 10.85 4.40 7.51
N ARG A 33 9.63 4.60 7.05
CA ARG A 33 9.04 3.83 5.94
C ARG A 33 9.07 4.64 4.66
N MET A 34 9.15 3.93 3.55
CA MET A 34 9.21 4.52 2.23
C MET A 34 8.34 3.73 1.25
N LEU A 35 7.74 4.47 0.33
CA LEU A 35 6.95 3.91 -0.75
C LEU A 35 7.82 3.83 -2.01
N ILE A 36 7.88 2.65 -2.61
CA ILE A 36 8.57 2.40 -3.88
C ILE A 36 7.59 1.86 -4.91
N LEU A 37 7.90 2.07 -6.19
CA LEU A 37 7.16 1.49 -7.31
C LEU A 37 8.00 0.39 -7.97
N LEU A 38 7.38 -0.76 -8.17
CA LEU A 38 7.94 -1.86 -8.94
C LEU A 38 7.19 -1.97 -10.28
N MET A 39 7.96 -2.00 -11.38
CA MET A 39 7.45 -2.12 -12.74
C MET A 39 8.02 -3.39 -13.39
N PHE A 40 7.14 -4.32 -13.76
CA PHE A 40 7.57 -5.60 -14.34
C PHE A 40 6.53 -6.18 -15.31
N PRO A 41 6.93 -7.11 -16.20
CA PRO A 41 6.00 -7.76 -17.13
C PRO A 41 4.96 -8.59 -16.37
N ARG A 42 3.72 -8.64 -16.88
CA ARG A 42 2.61 -9.36 -16.24
C ARG A 42 2.89 -10.82 -15.87
N LYS A 43 3.74 -11.51 -16.65
CA LYS A 43 4.20 -12.89 -16.37
C LYS A 43 4.81 -13.06 -14.96
N HIS A 44 5.44 -12.03 -14.39
CA HIS A 44 6.08 -12.11 -13.07
C HIS A 44 5.14 -11.81 -11.90
N ARG A 45 3.86 -11.50 -12.16
CA ARG A 45 2.90 -11.10 -11.11
C ARG A 45 2.77 -12.10 -9.97
N LYS A 46 2.60 -13.39 -10.28
CA LYS A 46 2.47 -14.45 -9.25
C LYS A 46 3.72 -14.58 -8.38
N MET A 47 4.91 -14.36 -8.96
CA MET A 47 6.16 -14.37 -8.22
C MET A 47 6.21 -13.17 -7.26
N MET A 48 5.85 -11.98 -7.74
CA MET A 48 5.83 -10.76 -6.92
C MET A 48 4.77 -10.75 -5.81
N GLU A 49 3.68 -11.50 -5.99
CA GLU A 49 2.68 -11.74 -4.93
C GLU A 49 3.25 -12.58 -3.78
N LEU A 50 4.20 -13.48 -4.06
CA LEU A 50 4.85 -14.37 -3.07
C LEU A 50 6.27 -13.92 -2.69
N HIS A 51 6.73 -12.77 -3.19
CA HIS A 51 8.10 -12.29 -2.96
C HIS A 51 8.41 -12.10 -1.46
N GLY A 52 7.39 -11.73 -0.69
CA GLY A 52 7.49 -11.63 0.76
C GLY A 52 7.71 -12.95 1.49
N ASP A 53 7.37 -14.08 0.87
CA ASP A 53 7.63 -15.40 1.46
C ASP A 53 9.11 -15.78 1.28
N ILE A 54 9.70 -15.38 0.17
CA ILE A 54 11.09 -15.71 -0.19
C ILE A 54 12.07 -14.81 0.57
N THR A 55 11.68 -13.56 0.83
CA THR A 55 12.54 -12.53 1.42
C THR A 55 12.52 -12.55 2.95
N GLU A 56 13.63 -12.15 3.55
CA GLU A 56 13.74 -11.83 4.98
C GLU A 56 13.67 -10.33 5.22
N HIS A 57 12.74 -9.92 6.08
CA HIS A 57 12.50 -8.56 6.54
C HIS A 57 12.22 -8.56 8.05
N GLY A 58 12.41 -7.40 8.67
CA GLY A 58 12.15 -7.18 10.09
C GLY A 58 10.78 -6.58 10.38
N GLN A 59 10.28 -5.73 9.47
CA GLN A 59 9.00 -5.04 9.58
C GLN A 59 7.97 -5.58 8.58
N PRO A 60 6.66 -5.42 8.84
CA PRO A 60 5.63 -5.75 7.87
C PRO A 60 5.80 -4.94 6.58
N VAL A 61 5.75 -5.62 5.44
CA VAL A 61 5.80 -4.98 4.11
C VAL A 61 4.42 -5.05 3.50
N MET A 62 3.88 -3.89 3.09
CA MET A 62 2.56 -3.81 2.46
C MET A 62 2.75 -3.54 0.98
N THR A 63 2.05 -4.28 0.14
CA THR A 63 2.10 -4.05 -1.30
C THR A 63 0.71 -4.00 -1.88
N VAL A 64 0.49 -3.10 -2.83
CA VAL A 64 -0.77 -3.02 -3.56
C VAL A 64 -0.50 -2.99 -5.06
N PHE A 65 -1.27 -3.77 -5.79
CA PHE A 65 -1.23 -3.76 -7.24
C PHE A 65 -2.18 -2.71 -7.76
N HIS A 66 -1.66 -1.80 -8.57
CA HIS A 66 -2.46 -0.82 -9.25
C HIS A 66 -2.54 -1.15 -10.74
N ARG A 67 -3.73 -1.05 -11.32
CA ARG A 67 -3.97 -1.25 -12.75
C ARG A 67 -4.56 0.04 -13.33
N PRO A 68 -3.81 0.77 -14.17
CA PRO A 68 -4.34 1.90 -14.91
C PRO A 68 -5.60 1.52 -15.68
N ARG A 69 -6.67 2.30 -15.54
CA ARG A 69 -7.91 2.15 -16.32
C ARG A 69 -8.00 3.29 -17.33
N GLU A 70 -8.73 4.34 -17.01
CA GLU A 70 -8.94 5.49 -17.88
C GLU A 70 -7.67 6.35 -18.00
N GLU A 71 -6.90 6.44 -16.92
CA GLU A 71 -5.60 7.11 -16.85
C GLU A 71 -4.53 6.46 -17.74
N ALA A 72 -4.76 5.22 -18.22
CA ALA A 72 -3.88 4.56 -19.19
C ALA A 72 -3.69 5.40 -20.47
N LYS A 73 -4.70 6.18 -20.88
CA LYS A 73 -4.60 7.09 -22.03
C LYS A 73 -3.48 8.13 -21.86
N LEU A 74 -3.16 8.53 -20.63
CA LEU A 74 -2.06 9.46 -20.35
C LEU A 74 -0.70 8.79 -20.41
N LEU A 75 -0.63 7.49 -20.09
CA LEU A 75 0.58 6.68 -20.26
C LEU A 75 0.83 6.36 -21.74
N GLU A 76 -0.22 6.06 -22.49
CA GLU A 76 -0.15 5.85 -23.95
C GLU A 76 0.32 7.10 -24.69
N LYS A 77 -0.10 8.30 -24.26
CA LYS A 77 0.42 9.59 -24.78
C LYS A 77 1.92 9.78 -24.54
N GLN A 78 2.48 9.14 -23.51
CA GLN A 78 3.92 9.13 -23.25
C GLN A 78 4.65 8.03 -24.03
N GLY A 79 3.94 7.24 -24.85
CA GLY A 79 4.50 6.10 -25.57
C GLY A 79 4.73 4.86 -24.70
N PHE A 80 4.08 4.78 -23.54
CA PHE A 80 4.17 3.63 -22.64
C PHE A 80 2.92 2.75 -22.74
N ASP A 81 3.11 1.47 -23.03
CA ASP A 81 2.01 0.49 -23.01
C ASP A 81 1.72 0.02 -21.57
N ALA A 82 0.65 0.53 -20.99
CA ALA A 82 0.20 0.14 -19.65
C ALA A 82 -0.31 -1.31 -19.57
N ARG A 83 -0.62 -1.96 -20.71
CA ARG A 83 -1.18 -3.32 -20.73
C ARG A 83 -0.11 -4.42 -20.68
N SER A 84 1.11 -4.17 -21.10
CA SER A 84 2.21 -5.14 -20.99
C SER A 84 2.85 -5.17 -19.59
N ALA A 85 2.74 -4.09 -18.84
CA ALA A 85 3.33 -3.95 -17.52
C ALA A 85 2.33 -4.22 -16.37
N SER A 86 2.89 -4.54 -15.20
CA SER A 86 2.23 -4.48 -13.90
C SER A 86 2.92 -3.44 -13.04
N PHE A 87 2.11 -2.70 -12.27
CA PHE A 87 2.56 -1.68 -11.35
C PHE A 87 2.22 -2.11 -9.93
N GLN A 88 3.24 -2.26 -9.09
CA GLN A 88 3.08 -2.63 -7.69
C GLN A 88 3.70 -1.55 -6.82
N PHE A 89 2.89 -0.93 -5.98
CA PHE A 89 3.38 -0.05 -4.94
C PHE A 89 3.76 -0.90 -3.74
N VAL A 90 4.97 -0.69 -3.22
CA VAL A 90 5.50 -1.43 -2.09
C VAL A 90 5.86 -0.42 -1.02
N ASP A 91 5.25 -0.57 0.14
CA ASP A 91 5.56 0.17 1.34
C ASP A 91 6.43 -0.70 2.24
N ILE A 92 7.67 -0.26 2.44
CA ILE A 92 8.71 -1.01 3.15
C ILE A 92 9.46 -0.10 4.12
N ALA A 93 9.93 -0.68 5.24
CA ALA A 93 10.86 0.01 6.12
C ALA A 93 12.20 0.23 5.42
N SER A 94 12.81 1.39 5.60
CA SER A 94 14.06 1.77 4.92
C SER A 94 15.21 0.80 5.20
N LEU A 95 15.20 0.15 6.36
CA LEU A 95 16.18 -0.87 6.76
C LEU A 95 16.04 -2.18 5.97
N ASP A 96 14.81 -2.54 5.59
CA ASP A 96 14.49 -3.80 4.90
C ASP A 96 14.55 -3.68 3.37
N LEU A 97 14.65 -2.46 2.82
CA LEU A 97 14.72 -2.23 1.37
C LEU A 97 15.88 -2.99 0.72
N GLY A 98 17.03 -3.03 1.38
CA GLY A 98 18.24 -3.67 0.87
C GLY A 98 18.03 -5.17 0.62
N SER A 99 17.59 -5.91 1.64
CA SER A 99 17.32 -7.35 1.52
C SER A 99 16.18 -7.63 0.54
N TRP A 100 15.14 -6.78 0.54
CA TRP A 100 14.00 -6.89 -0.36
C TRP A 100 14.33 -6.76 -1.84
N MET A 101 15.24 -5.84 -2.17
CA MET A 101 15.63 -5.60 -3.56
C MET A 101 16.85 -6.41 -4.00
N GLN A 102 17.61 -7.01 -3.07
CA GLN A 102 18.86 -7.70 -3.38
C GLN A 102 18.66 -8.81 -4.41
N GLN A 103 17.64 -9.66 -4.24
CA GLN A 103 17.39 -10.75 -5.17
C GLN A 103 17.03 -10.23 -6.57
N LEU A 104 16.17 -9.22 -6.65
CA LEU A 104 15.71 -8.63 -7.91
C LEU A 104 16.84 -7.93 -8.67
N ILE A 105 17.73 -7.23 -7.97
CA ILE A 105 18.87 -6.53 -8.59
C ILE A 105 19.95 -7.52 -9.02
N VAL A 106 20.29 -8.50 -8.18
CA VAL A 106 21.40 -9.42 -8.45
C VAL A 106 21.02 -10.51 -9.45
N GLN A 107 19.84 -11.14 -9.30
CA GLN A 107 19.44 -12.25 -10.15
C GLN A 107 18.77 -11.78 -11.43
N GLU A 108 17.82 -10.85 -11.32
CA GLU A 108 16.98 -10.41 -12.45
C GLU A 108 17.49 -9.11 -13.10
N LYS A 109 18.58 -8.52 -12.60
CA LYS A 109 19.22 -7.30 -13.14
C LYS A 109 18.25 -6.13 -13.26
N TRP A 110 17.39 -5.96 -12.26
CA TRP A 110 16.46 -4.83 -12.23
C TRP A 110 17.21 -3.50 -12.19
N LEU A 111 16.65 -2.52 -12.89
CA LEU A 111 17.22 -1.19 -13.01
C LEU A 111 16.56 -0.25 -12.02
N ARG A 112 17.38 0.42 -11.21
CA ARG A 112 16.95 1.46 -10.28
C ARG A 112 16.77 2.78 -11.03
N GLY A 113 15.67 3.47 -10.75
CA GLY A 113 15.37 4.81 -11.22
C GLY A 113 14.50 5.57 -10.22
N THR A 114 14.01 6.72 -10.65
CA THR A 114 13.06 7.56 -9.93
C THR A 114 11.89 7.86 -10.84
N ILE A 115 10.70 8.02 -10.27
CA ILE A 115 9.48 8.35 -11.01
C ILE A 115 8.68 9.40 -10.26
N ASP A 116 8.08 10.32 -11.01
CA ASP A 116 7.18 11.33 -10.48
C ASP A 116 5.74 10.82 -10.53
N ILE A 117 5.13 10.67 -9.36
CA ILE A 117 3.71 10.36 -9.26
C ILE A 117 2.95 11.68 -9.29
N MET A 118 2.13 11.84 -10.32
CA MET A 118 1.28 13.01 -10.52
C MET A 118 -0.20 12.64 -10.37
N PRO A 119 -1.04 13.55 -9.84
CA PRO A 119 -2.49 13.37 -9.91
C PRO A 119 -2.95 13.39 -11.37
N VAL A 120 -4.00 12.63 -11.68
CA VAL A 120 -4.67 12.73 -12.98
C VAL A 120 -5.25 14.16 -13.14
N PRO A 121 -5.04 14.83 -14.29
CA PRO A 121 -5.63 16.14 -14.54
C PRO A 121 -7.16 16.11 -14.46
N PHE A 122 -7.75 17.08 -13.76
CA PHE A 122 -9.20 17.20 -13.58
C PHE A 122 -9.98 17.24 -14.91
N SER A 123 -9.34 17.63 -16.01
CA SER A 123 -9.90 17.65 -17.37
C SER A 123 -10.36 16.28 -17.87
N MET A 124 -9.87 15.17 -17.29
CA MET A 124 -10.32 13.81 -17.64
C MET A 124 -11.70 13.48 -17.05
N GLY A 125 -12.19 14.23 -16.08
CA GLY A 125 -13.56 14.08 -15.55
C GLY A 125 -13.82 12.76 -14.81
N LEU A 126 -12.79 12.14 -14.20
CA LEU A 126 -12.98 10.88 -13.48
C LEU A 126 -13.90 11.06 -12.27
N PRO A 127 -14.96 10.25 -12.12
CA PRO A 127 -16.02 10.47 -11.12
C PRO A 127 -15.57 10.36 -9.66
N ALA A 128 -14.41 9.73 -9.40
CA ALA A 128 -13.90 9.50 -8.05
C ALA A 128 -12.48 10.06 -7.83
N GLN A 129 -12.00 11.01 -8.64
CA GLN A 129 -10.62 11.52 -8.48
C GLN A 129 -10.42 12.33 -7.20
N ARG A 130 -9.29 12.10 -6.53
CA ARG A 130 -8.79 12.91 -5.41
C ARG A 130 -7.43 13.48 -5.82
N GLY A 131 -7.35 14.81 -5.93
CA GLY A 131 -6.07 15.49 -6.15
C GLY A 131 -5.11 15.28 -4.98
N PHE A 132 -3.82 15.20 -5.27
CA PHE A 132 -2.74 15.13 -4.28
C PHE A 132 -1.47 15.78 -4.85
N GLU A 133 -0.51 16.07 -3.97
CA GLU A 133 0.75 16.70 -4.38
C GLU A 133 1.64 15.74 -5.18
N THR A 134 2.37 16.27 -6.16
CA THR A 134 3.30 15.46 -6.94
C THR A 134 4.42 14.97 -6.04
N MET A 135 4.70 13.67 -6.09
CA MET A 135 5.69 13.04 -5.23
C MET A 135 6.69 12.23 -6.06
N ASN A 136 7.98 12.44 -5.80
CA ASN A 136 9.06 11.69 -6.42
C ASN A 136 9.35 10.45 -5.56
N ILE A 137 9.27 9.27 -6.15
CA ILE A 137 9.54 8.01 -5.45
C ILE A 137 10.57 7.16 -6.20
N LEU A 138 11.17 6.21 -5.49
CA LEU A 138 12.05 5.23 -6.11
C LEU A 138 11.24 4.26 -6.98
N CYS A 139 11.74 4.02 -8.18
CA CYS A 139 11.18 3.06 -9.12
C CYS A 139 12.22 1.98 -9.41
N PHE A 140 11.83 0.72 -9.33
CA PHE A 140 12.64 -0.39 -9.84
C PHE A 140 11.90 -1.04 -10.98
N ARG A 141 12.57 -1.14 -12.13
CA ARG A 141 12.00 -1.69 -13.35
C ARG A 141 12.74 -2.92 -13.81
N HIS A 142 11.98 -3.89 -14.31
CA HIS A 142 12.52 -5.03 -15.05
C HIS A 142 13.15 -4.55 -16.38
N PRO A 143 14.27 -5.15 -16.84
CA PRO A 143 14.94 -4.74 -18.07
C PRO A 143 14.05 -4.78 -19.33
N ASP A 144 13.08 -5.72 -19.38
CA ASP A 144 12.11 -5.85 -20.48
C ASP A 144 11.12 -4.66 -20.60
N ILE A 145 11.01 -3.80 -19.59
CA ILE A 145 10.05 -2.70 -19.55
C ILE A 145 10.74 -1.35 -19.82
N SER A 146 10.13 -0.55 -20.70
CA SER A 146 10.57 0.82 -21.00
C SER A 146 10.61 1.70 -19.75
N PRO A 147 11.56 2.64 -19.66
CA PRO A 147 11.58 3.60 -18.56
C PRO A 147 10.34 4.50 -18.62
N LEU A 148 9.84 4.91 -17.45
CA LEU A 148 8.73 5.83 -17.31
C LEU A 148 9.11 6.92 -16.31
N GLU A 149 8.94 8.18 -16.71
CA GLU A 149 9.28 9.34 -15.87
C GLU A 149 8.09 9.81 -15.03
N ARG A 150 6.88 9.77 -15.59
CA ARG A 150 5.67 10.28 -14.96
C ARG A 150 4.57 9.23 -14.90
N TYR A 151 4.09 8.99 -13.69
CA TYR A 151 3.01 8.05 -13.41
C TYR A 151 1.77 8.80 -12.91
N TYR A 152 0.64 8.61 -13.57
CA TYR A 152 -0.61 9.28 -13.23
C TYR A 152 -1.50 8.39 -12.35
N LEU A 153 -2.00 8.93 -11.25
CA LEU A 153 -2.92 8.23 -10.35
C LEU A 153 -4.16 9.07 -10.03
N PRO A 154 -5.35 8.45 -9.94
CA PRO A 154 -6.58 9.13 -9.53
C PRO A 154 -6.67 9.36 -8.01
N PHE A 155 -5.89 8.63 -7.22
CA PHE A 155 -5.83 8.71 -5.76
C PHE A 155 -4.37 8.77 -5.31
N PRO A 156 -4.08 9.31 -4.11
CA PRO A 156 -2.73 9.20 -3.56
C PRO A 156 -2.34 7.72 -3.41
N PRO A 157 -1.06 7.36 -3.54
CA PRO A 157 -0.63 5.96 -3.54
C PRO A 157 -1.01 5.17 -2.28
N SER A 158 -1.14 5.85 -1.14
CA SER A 158 -1.59 5.26 0.12
C SER A 158 -3.07 4.86 0.11
N SER A 159 -3.89 5.46 -0.75
CA SER A 159 -5.34 5.27 -0.77
C SER A 159 -5.83 4.50 -2.00
N ILE A 160 -4.93 3.83 -2.74
CA ILE A 160 -5.33 3.02 -3.90
C ILE A 160 -6.11 1.80 -3.38
N PRO A 161 -7.39 1.64 -3.76
CA PRO A 161 -8.17 0.47 -3.39
C PRO A 161 -7.73 -0.73 -4.24
N GLY A 162 -7.54 -1.88 -3.60
CA GLY A 162 -7.21 -3.11 -4.31
C GLY A 162 -6.89 -4.28 -3.39
N LYS A 163 -6.27 -5.30 -3.97
CA LYS A 163 -5.73 -6.43 -3.22
C LYS A 163 -4.41 -6.01 -2.59
N CYS A 164 -4.42 -5.80 -1.28
CA CYS A 164 -3.21 -5.55 -0.52
C CYS A 164 -2.59 -6.89 -0.11
N PHE A 165 -1.31 -7.07 -0.42
CA PHE A 165 -0.52 -8.21 0.05
C PHE A 165 0.39 -7.71 1.18
N VAL A 166 0.19 -8.24 2.37
CA VAL A 166 0.98 -7.93 3.56
C VAL A 166 1.90 -9.10 3.81
N SER A 167 3.20 -8.85 3.76
CA SER A 167 4.20 -9.83 4.15
C SER A 167 4.63 -9.59 5.59
N LEU A 168 4.46 -10.63 6.42
CA LEU A 168 4.78 -10.60 7.84
C LEU A 168 6.11 -11.32 8.11
N PRO A 169 7.01 -10.72 8.91
CA PRO A 169 8.24 -11.37 9.34
C PRO A 169 7.92 -12.52 10.30
N ARG A 170 8.73 -13.59 10.27
CA ARG A 170 8.67 -14.62 11.33
C ARG A 170 9.21 -14.03 12.63
N ARG A 171 8.64 -14.41 13.79
CA ARG A 171 9.01 -13.90 15.13
C ARG A 171 10.52 -13.80 15.37
N GLN A 172 11.30 -14.77 14.90
CA GLN A 172 12.77 -14.78 15.02
C GLN A 172 13.46 -13.74 14.13
N ALA A 173 12.96 -13.50 12.92
CA ALA A 173 13.47 -12.45 12.03
C ALA A 173 13.08 -11.05 12.55
N ALA A 174 11.88 -10.90 13.13
CA ALA A 174 11.46 -9.68 13.80
C ALA A 174 12.34 -9.38 15.05
N GLU A 175 12.69 -10.39 15.85
CA GLU A 175 13.62 -10.24 16.98
C GLU A 175 15.07 -9.96 16.53
N LEU A 176 15.55 -10.59 15.46
CA LEU A 176 16.89 -10.34 14.92
C LEU A 176 16.97 -8.94 14.29
N ALA A 177 15.95 -8.52 13.55
CA ALA A 177 15.85 -7.14 13.06
C ALA A 177 15.73 -6.12 14.19
N ARG A 178 15.06 -6.47 15.30
CA ARG A 178 15.06 -5.65 16.52
C ARG A 178 16.46 -5.53 17.12
N GLN A 179 17.20 -6.63 17.23
CA GLN A 179 18.59 -6.59 17.68
C GLN A 179 19.46 -5.75 16.74
N GLN A 180 19.25 -5.85 15.43
CA GLN A 180 19.94 -5.00 14.45
C GLN A 180 19.57 -3.53 14.61
N ALA A 181 18.28 -3.20 14.79
CA ALA A 181 17.81 -1.83 15.02
C ALA A 181 18.34 -1.25 16.34
N GLU A 182 18.41 -2.05 17.39
CA GLU A 182 18.99 -1.70 18.69
C GLU A 182 20.50 -1.41 18.58
N VAL A 183 21.24 -2.26 17.85
CA VAL A 183 22.67 -2.08 17.58
C VAL A 183 22.94 -0.86 16.67
N LEU A 184 22.05 -0.58 15.70
CA LEU A 184 22.19 0.57 14.80
C LEU A 184 21.71 1.90 15.42
N GLY A 185 21.11 1.88 16.62
CA GLY A 185 20.64 3.07 17.33
C GLY A 185 19.43 3.76 16.68
N VAL A 186 18.74 3.10 15.74
CA VAL A 186 17.56 3.64 15.05
C VAL A 186 16.33 2.88 15.55
N GLY A 187 15.47 3.54 16.33
CA GLY A 187 14.21 2.97 16.81
C GLY A 187 14.34 2.17 18.10
N ARG A 188 14.43 2.87 19.25
CA ARG A 188 14.16 2.25 20.57
C ARG A 188 12.66 1.89 20.63
N LEU A 189 12.35 0.67 20.22
CA LEU A 189 11.08 0.01 20.52
C LEU A 189 11.01 -0.21 22.04
N VAL A 190 10.32 0.69 22.74
CA VAL A 190 10.02 0.52 24.17
C VAL A 190 8.99 -0.60 24.28
N ARG A 191 9.37 -1.72 24.91
CA ARG A 191 8.41 -2.77 25.28
C ARG A 191 7.28 -2.13 26.10
N LYS A 192 6.05 -2.18 25.62
CA LYS A 192 4.86 -2.03 26.48
C LYS A 192 4.68 -3.34 27.23
N THR A 193 5.41 -3.53 28.32
CA THR A 193 5.15 -4.63 29.25
C THR A 193 3.76 -4.43 29.85
N LYS A 194 2.81 -5.28 29.47
CA LYS A 194 1.58 -5.48 30.25
C LYS A 194 2.00 -6.22 31.52
N ILE A 195 2.31 -5.47 32.57
CA ILE A 195 2.48 -6.02 33.91
C ILE A 195 1.07 -6.40 34.38
N ILE A 196 0.72 -7.67 34.21
CA ILE A 196 -0.30 -8.27 35.06
C ILE A 196 0.48 -8.72 36.29
N GLU A 197 0.39 -7.93 37.36
CA GLU A 197 0.77 -8.35 38.71
C GLU A 197 -0.09 -9.57 39.07
N GLN A 198 0.43 -10.77 38.79
CA GLN A 198 0.06 -11.95 39.54
C GLN A 198 1.02 -12.02 40.72
N GLU A 199 0.56 -11.55 41.88
CA GLU A 199 1.19 -11.84 43.17
C GLU A 199 1.19 -13.36 43.36
N ALA A 200 2.31 -14.00 43.05
CA ALA A 200 2.59 -15.36 43.47
C ALA A 200 3.17 -15.31 44.91
N PRO A 201 2.65 -16.11 45.85
CA PRO A 201 3.15 -16.14 47.23
C PRO A 201 4.63 -16.51 47.31
N ILE A 202 5.36 -15.76 48.13
CA ILE A 202 6.79 -15.89 48.39
C ILE A 202 7.02 -17.19 49.19
N GLU A 203 7.54 -18.23 48.55
CA GLU A 203 8.09 -19.40 49.24
C GLU A 203 9.60 -19.19 49.42
N ALA A 204 10.01 -19.01 50.68
CA ALA A 204 11.38 -18.70 51.06
C ALA A 204 12.30 -19.90 50.85
N LEU A 205 13.32 -19.74 49.99
CA LEU A 205 14.48 -20.63 49.96
C LEU A 205 15.59 -20.08 50.90
N PRO A 206 16.32 -20.94 51.61
CA PRO A 206 17.34 -20.52 52.59
C PRO A 206 18.59 -19.93 51.90
N PRO A 207 19.34 -19.06 52.60
CA PRO A 207 20.48 -18.34 52.01
C PRO A 207 21.68 -19.27 51.76
N GLU A 208 22.21 -19.24 50.55
CA GLU A 208 23.54 -19.80 50.22
C GLU A 208 24.64 -18.91 50.81
N VAL A 209 25.56 -19.54 51.53
CA VAL A 209 26.70 -18.89 52.18
C VAL A 209 27.82 -18.72 51.14
N LYS A 210 28.09 -17.48 50.72
CA LYS A 210 29.20 -17.16 49.82
C LYS A 210 30.55 -17.23 50.55
N SER A 211 31.56 -17.81 49.90
CA SER A 211 32.93 -17.93 50.40
C SER A 211 33.75 -16.66 50.13
N THR A 212 34.80 -16.49 50.94
CA THR A 212 35.59 -15.26 51.17
C THR A 212 36.48 -14.79 50.01
N GLU A 213 36.37 -15.39 48.82
CA GLU A 213 37.23 -15.06 47.66
C GLU A 213 36.53 -14.18 46.61
N GLU A 214 35.19 -14.07 46.65
CA GLU A 214 34.43 -13.21 45.72
C GLU A 214 34.38 -11.72 46.15
N ALA A 215 34.65 -11.41 47.42
CA ALA A 215 34.64 -10.03 47.94
C ALA A 215 35.84 -9.18 47.46
N GLY A 216 36.91 -9.82 46.96
CA GLY A 216 38.10 -9.13 46.47
C GLY A 216 37.98 -8.62 45.03
N LEU A 217 37.10 -9.20 44.22
CA LEU A 217 36.94 -8.82 42.81
C LEU A 217 35.92 -7.69 42.64
N ASP A 218 34.86 -7.66 43.45
CA ASP A 218 33.87 -6.56 43.44
C ASP A 218 34.49 -5.22 43.87
N ALA A 219 35.38 -5.22 44.86
CA ALA A 219 36.07 -4.00 45.32
C ALA A 219 37.01 -3.38 44.28
N VAL A 220 37.53 -4.18 43.32
CA VAL A 220 38.43 -3.69 42.26
C VAL A 220 37.63 -3.15 41.08
N ILE A 221 36.42 -3.67 40.86
CA ILE A 221 35.50 -3.20 39.81
C ILE A 221 34.86 -1.87 40.19
N ASP A 222 34.45 -1.70 41.46
CA ASP A 222 33.88 -0.43 41.94
C ASP A 222 34.90 0.71 41.87
N ASN A 223 36.16 0.45 42.23
CA ASN A 223 37.22 1.45 42.21
C ASN A 223 37.63 1.88 40.78
N PHE A 224 37.38 1.02 39.77
CA PHE A 224 37.60 1.37 38.36
C PHE A 224 36.44 2.19 37.78
N SER A 225 35.22 1.95 38.27
CA SER A 225 34.02 2.68 37.86
C SER A 225 34.04 4.13 38.34
N ASP A 226 34.49 4.37 39.57
CA ASP A 226 34.61 5.71 40.15
C ASP A 226 35.66 6.58 39.42
N GLN A 227 36.78 5.96 39.00
CA GLN A 227 37.86 6.66 38.30
C GLN A 227 37.50 7.06 36.85
N ILE A 228 36.58 6.34 36.21
CA ILE A 228 36.05 6.68 34.87
C ILE A 228 35.02 7.81 34.97
N MET A 229 34.21 7.86 36.04
CA MET A 229 33.17 8.86 36.23
C MET A 229 33.75 10.25 36.55
N GLU A 230 34.86 10.31 37.29
CA GLU A 230 35.58 11.56 37.59
C GLU A 230 36.24 12.20 36.34
N GLY A 231 36.54 11.40 35.31
CA GLY A 231 37.13 11.88 34.04
C GLY A 231 36.14 12.56 33.08
N ILE A 232 34.84 12.26 33.19
CA ILE A 232 33.79 12.81 32.31
C ILE A 232 33.23 14.13 32.85
N ILE A 233 33.28 14.34 34.17
CA ILE A 233 32.76 15.54 34.83
C ILE A 233 33.65 16.78 34.55
N ALA A 234 34.93 16.58 34.20
CA ALA A 234 35.87 17.69 33.96
C ALA A 234 35.82 18.32 32.55
N GLN A 235 34.95 17.85 31.64
CA GLN A 235 34.86 18.35 30.25
C GLN A 235 33.49 18.93 29.85
N ALA A 236 32.60 19.21 30.80
CA ALA A 236 31.27 19.74 30.53
C ALA A 236 31.03 21.13 31.16
N GLU A 237 31.89 22.10 30.85
CA GLU A 237 31.63 23.53 31.11
C GLU A 237 31.89 24.35 29.84
N GLU A 238 30.87 24.48 28.98
CA GLU A 238 30.54 25.73 28.27
C GLU A 238 29.28 25.49 27.43
N ILE A 239 28.10 25.84 27.98
CA ILE A 239 26.94 26.18 27.14
C ILE A 239 26.27 27.39 27.76
N VAL A 240 26.34 28.48 27.00
CA VAL A 240 25.86 29.82 27.31
C VAL A 240 24.34 29.84 27.35
N ASN A 241 23.76 30.15 28.52
CA ASN A 241 22.35 30.46 28.68
C ASN A 241 22.05 31.87 28.13
N VAL A 242 21.17 31.99 27.14
CA VAL A 242 20.58 33.28 26.73
C VAL A 242 19.07 33.24 27.02
N GLU A 243 18.67 33.98 28.05
CA GLU A 243 17.27 34.30 28.36
C GLU A 243 16.76 35.41 27.42
N LEU A 244 15.52 35.28 26.94
CA LEU A 244 14.79 36.37 26.27
C LEU A 244 13.72 36.96 27.20
N PRO A 245 13.63 38.30 27.33
CA PRO A 245 12.79 38.96 28.32
C PRO A 245 11.33 39.11 27.86
N ASN A 246 10.44 39.05 28.87
CA ASN A 246 9.02 39.37 28.83
C ASN A 246 8.75 40.83 28.39
N ASN A 247 7.60 41.04 27.76
CA ASN A 247 6.38 41.68 28.31
C ASN A 247 5.62 42.55 27.24
N PRO A 248 4.44 43.14 27.51
CA PRO A 248 3.08 42.65 27.20
C PRO A 248 2.29 43.63 26.30
N LEU A 249 1.00 43.34 25.99
CA LEU A 249 -0.18 44.25 26.08
C LEU A 249 -1.38 43.82 25.19
N ASP A 250 -2.46 43.43 25.87
CA ASP A 250 -3.90 43.76 25.74
C ASP A 250 -4.62 43.95 24.36
N THR A 251 -5.61 43.05 24.16
CA THR A 251 -7.05 43.14 23.72
C THR A 251 -7.71 44.49 23.30
N PRO A 252 -8.97 44.53 22.76
CA PRO A 252 -9.86 43.55 22.07
C PRO A 252 -10.63 44.13 20.82
N ALA A 253 -11.66 43.39 20.34
CA ALA A 253 -12.78 43.78 19.44
C ALA A 253 -12.53 43.63 17.91
N THR A 254 -13.43 43.19 17.03
CA THR A 254 -14.90 43.14 16.98
C THR A 254 -15.31 42.04 15.98
N MET A 255 -16.41 41.32 16.28
CA MET A 255 -17.12 40.44 15.33
C MET A 255 -17.98 41.30 14.40
N GLU A 256 -17.85 41.13 13.09
CA GLU A 256 -18.85 41.60 12.12
C GLU A 256 -19.56 40.40 11.50
N GLU A 257 -20.85 40.29 11.82
CA GLU A 257 -21.83 39.53 11.08
C GLU A 257 -22.08 40.19 9.73
N THR A 258 -22.17 39.42 8.65
CA THR A 258 -22.83 39.87 7.42
C THR A 258 -23.90 38.86 7.06
N THR A 259 -25.12 39.28 7.33
CA THR A 259 -26.40 38.76 6.86
C THR A 259 -26.47 38.89 5.34
N THR A 260 -27.00 37.90 4.63
CA THR A 260 -27.58 38.15 3.30
C THR A 260 -28.87 37.35 3.14
N GLU A 261 -29.86 38.07 2.66
CA GLU A 261 -31.29 37.86 2.81
C GLU A 261 -31.87 36.78 1.88
N ILE A 262 -32.95 36.21 2.40
CA ILE A 262 -33.94 35.38 1.74
C ILE A 262 -34.73 36.24 0.75
N ILE A 263 -34.86 35.79 -0.51
CA ILE A 263 -35.93 36.26 -1.41
C ILE A 263 -36.76 35.05 -1.84
N SER A 264 -38.03 35.11 -1.47
CA SER A 264 -39.09 34.15 -1.75
C SER A 264 -39.79 34.39 -3.08
N SER A 265 -40.28 33.29 -3.66
CA SER A 265 -41.54 33.12 -4.41
C SER A 265 -41.78 33.92 -5.68
N VAL A 266 -41.85 33.22 -6.82
CA VAL A 266 -43.00 33.30 -7.76
C VAL A 266 -43.19 31.93 -8.43
N THR A 267 -44.31 31.27 -8.14
CA THR A 267 -44.84 30.12 -8.89
C THR A 267 -45.47 30.63 -10.18
N ASN A 268 -44.90 30.28 -11.34
CA ASN A 268 -45.58 30.40 -12.62
C ASN A 268 -45.65 29.03 -13.27
N ASN A 269 -46.89 28.57 -13.43
CA ASN A 269 -47.30 27.35 -14.10
C ASN A 269 -47.07 27.54 -15.62
N VAL A 270 -46.15 26.77 -16.22
CA VAL A 270 -45.93 26.74 -17.67
C VAL A 270 -45.93 25.27 -18.11
N GLU A 271 -46.78 24.99 -19.09
CA GLU A 271 -47.04 23.68 -19.69
C GLU A 271 -45.77 23.05 -20.28
N ILE A 272 -45.56 21.77 -19.99
CA ILE A 272 -44.45 20.96 -20.49
C ILE A 272 -44.73 20.64 -21.98
N PRO A 273 -43.82 20.94 -22.93
CA PRO A 273 -43.89 20.40 -24.28
C PRO A 273 -43.56 18.90 -24.25
N SER A 274 -44.39 18.09 -24.91
CA SER A 274 -44.15 16.66 -25.18
C SER A 274 -42.78 16.46 -25.83
N ILE A 275 -41.79 16.02 -25.05
CA ILE A 275 -40.53 15.48 -25.55
C ILE A 275 -40.82 14.06 -25.99
N GLU A 276 -40.73 13.81 -27.29
CA GLU A 276 -40.63 12.46 -27.84
C GLU A 276 -39.40 11.79 -27.19
N GLU A 277 -39.63 10.69 -26.48
CA GLU A 277 -38.57 9.82 -25.99
C GLU A 277 -37.73 9.35 -27.19
N PRO A 278 -36.43 9.66 -27.27
CA PRO A 278 -35.57 8.95 -28.20
C PRO A 278 -35.50 7.50 -27.71
N GLU A 279 -35.82 6.55 -28.59
CA GLU A 279 -35.63 5.12 -28.36
C GLU A 279 -34.25 4.88 -27.74
N GLU A 280 -34.22 4.35 -26.52
CA GLU A 280 -32.98 3.87 -25.90
C GLU A 280 -32.43 2.75 -26.77
N VAL A 281 -31.54 3.11 -27.69
CA VAL A 281 -30.68 2.14 -28.35
C VAL A 281 -29.74 1.65 -27.26
N ILE A 282 -30.09 0.52 -26.64
CA ILE A 282 -29.20 -0.19 -25.72
C ILE A 282 -27.93 -0.47 -26.53
N GLU A 283 -26.86 0.28 -26.25
CA GLU A 283 -25.56 0.04 -26.86
C GLU A 283 -25.07 -1.33 -26.36
N MET A 284 -25.40 -2.38 -27.13
CA MET A 284 -24.83 -3.71 -26.92
C MET A 284 -23.31 -3.57 -26.96
N SER A 285 -22.64 -4.10 -25.93
CA SER A 285 -21.18 -4.03 -25.88
C SER A 285 -20.56 -4.74 -27.09
N ASP A 286 -19.45 -4.24 -27.62
CA ASP A 286 -18.78 -4.86 -28.78
C ASP A 286 -18.54 -6.37 -28.59
N VAL A 287 -18.24 -6.78 -27.36
CA VAL A 287 -18.01 -8.18 -26.97
C VAL A 287 -19.30 -9.01 -27.00
N GLU A 288 -20.45 -8.41 -26.66
CA GLU A 288 -21.75 -9.07 -26.75
C GLU A 288 -22.15 -9.33 -28.21
N ILE A 289 -21.88 -8.38 -29.11
CA ILE A 289 -22.15 -8.55 -30.55
C ILE A 289 -21.30 -9.70 -31.11
N GLU A 290 -20.00 -9.72 -30.78
CA GLU A 290 -19.09 -10.79 -31.20
C GLU A 290 -19.50 -12.17 -30.64
N PHE A 291 -19.91 -12.22 -29.36
CA PHE A 291 -20.36 -13.46 -28.74
C PHE A 291 -21.63 -14.00 -29.38
N ARG A 292 -22.63 -13.15 -29.60
CA ARG A 292 -23.87 -13.55 -30.27
C ARG A 292 -23.60 -14.01 -31.70
N ALA A 293 -22.72 -13.33 -32.43
CA ALA A 293 -22.33 -13.72 -33.78
C ALA A 293 -21.66 -15.11 -33.82
N LEU A 294 -20.74 -15.41 -32.89
CA LEU A 294 -20.11 -16.73 -32.81
C LEU A 294 -21.13 -17.83 -32.51
N VAL A 295 -22.03 -17.60 -31.55
CA VAL A 295 -23.06 -18.59 -31.19
C VAL A 295 -24.01 -18.83 -32.36
N THR A 296 -24.44 -17.78 -33.07
CA THR A 296 -25.28 -17.93 -34.28
C THR A 296 -24.54 -18.66 -35.40
N GLU A 297 -23.26 -18.38 -35.63
CA GLU A 297 -22.43 -19.08 -36.62
C GLU A 297 -22.35 -20.59 -36.31
N LEU A 298 -22.15 -20.95 -35.04
CA LEU A 298 -22.07 -22.35 -34.61
C LEU A 298 -23.43 -23.07 -34.67
N ILE A 299 -24.53 -22.37 -34.38
CA ILE A 299 -25.90 -22.88 -34.56
C ILE A 299 -26.18 -23.13 -36.05
N ASP A 300 -25.84 -22.18 -36.93
CA ASP A 300 -26.01 -22.31 -38.39
C ASP A 300 -25.13 -23.41 -38.98
N ALA A 301 -23.95 -23.65 -38.40
CA ALA A 301 -23.07 -24.76 -38.74
C ALA A 301 -23.59 -26.13 -38.23
N GLY A 302 -24.67 -26.15 -37.45
CA GLY A 302 -25.29 -27.37 -36.92
C GLY A 302 -24.49 -28.02 -35.77
N VAL A 303 -23.63 -27.26 -35.10
CA VAL A 303 -22.86 -27.73 -33.94
C VAL A 303 -23.79 -27.84 -32.73
N ALA A 304 -23.64 -28.90 -31.93
CA ALA A 304 -24.46 -29.06 -30.73
C ALA A 304 -24.00 -28.08 -29.62
N PRO A 305 -24.90 -27.53 -28.77
CA PRO A 305 -24.54 -26.58 -27.71
C PRO A 305 -23.41 -27.04 -26.77
N THR A 306 -23.29 -28.34 -26.55
CA THR A 306 -22.20 -28.93 -25.74
C THR A 306 -20.84 -28.88 -26.43
N GLU A 307 -20.81 -28.94 -27.76
CA GLU A 307 -19.57 -28.90 -28.56
C GLU A 307 -19.13 -27.45 -28.86
N MET A 308 -20.03 -26.46 -28.72
CA MET A 308 -19.71 -25.03 -28.91
C MET A 308 -18.71 -24.51 -27.87
N MET A 309 -18.73 -25.08 -26.66
CA MET A 309 -17.83 -24.69 -25.57
C MET A 309 -16.38 -25.16 -25.79
N ASP A 310 -16.17 -26.14 -26.68
CA ASP A 310 -14.86 -26.68 -27.02
C ASP A 310 -14.16 -25.89 -28.15
N ASP A 311 -14.83 -24.87 -28.70
CA ASP A 311 -14.24 -24.01 -29.73
C ASP A 311 -13.14 -23.10 -29.12
N PRO A 312 -11.93 -23.03 -29.69
CA PRO A 312 -10.86 -22.15 -29.20
C PRO A 312 -11.22 -20.66 -29.12
N ARG A 313 -12.22 -20.20 -29.89
CA ARG A 313 -12.73 -18.83 -29.89
C ARG A 313 -13.70 -18.58 -28.74
N TRP A 314 -14.34 -19.62 -28.20
CA TRP A 314 -15.25 -19.53 -27.08
C TRP A 314 -14.54 -19.07 -25.81
N GLU A 315 -13.38 -19.66 -25.51
CA GLU A 315 -12.58 -19.31 -24.34
C GLU A 315 -12.11 -17.84 -24.40
N ASP A 316 -11.58 -17.41 -25.55
CA ASP A 316 -11.10 -16.02 -25.75
C ASP A 316 -12.22 -14.98 -25.60
N ILE A 317 -13.40 -15.21 -26.19
CA ILE A 317 -14.53 -14.28 -26.04
C ILE A 317 -15.08 -14.31 -24.62
N SER A 318 -15.15 -15.47 -23.98
CA SER A 318 -15.61 -15.59 -22.59
C SER A 318 -14.69 -14.84 -21.61
N GLU A 319 -13.37 -14.88 -21.85
CA GLU A 319 -12.39 -14.14 -21.06
C GLU A 319 -12.55 -12.62 -21.28
N ARG A 320 -12.75 -12.19 -22.54
CA ARG A 320 -13.00 -10.78 -22.87
C ARG A 320 -14.32 -10.27 -22.28
N ALA A 321 -15.36 -11.09 -22.29
CA ALA A 321 -16.66 -10.79 -21.70
C ALA A 321 -16.59 -10.64 -20.18
N MET A 322 -15.92 -11.58 -19.50
CA MET A 322 -15.68 -11.48 -18.06
C MET A 322 -14.87 -10.22 -17.71
N ALA A 323 -13.94 -9.82 -18.58
CA ALA A 323 -13.14 -8.60 -18.40
C ALA A 323 -13.94 -7.30 -18.55
N THR A 324 -15.03 -7.30 -19.32
CA THR A 324 -15.97 -6.17 -19.45
C THR A 324 -17.13 -6.25 -18.47
N GLY A 325 -17.21 -7.31 -17.65
CA GLY A 325 -18.33 -7.55 -16.72
C GLY A 325 -19.60 -8.04 -17.41
N PHE A 326 -19.48 -8.56 -18.63
CA PHE A 326 -20.57 -9.18 -19.39
C PHE A 326 -20.61 -10.68 -19.09
N GLU A 327 -21.77 -11.18 -18.64
CA GLU A 327 -21.98 -12.61 -18.41
C GLU A 327 -22.46 -13.30 -19.70
N THR A 328 -21.66 -14.21 -20.25
CA THR A 328 -21.95 -14.92 -21.50
C THR A 328 -23.02 -16.00 -21.36
N TRP A 329 -23.21 -16.52 -20.14
CA TRP A 329 -24.08 -17.68 -19.88
C TRP A 329 -25.58 -17.42 -20.04
N PRO A 330 -26.14 -16.32 -19.53
CA PRO A 330 -27.53 -15.95 -19.79
C PRO A 330 -27.83 -15.78 -21.29
N VAL A 331 -26.92 -15.13 -22.03
CA VAL A 331 -27.10 -14.87 -23.47
C VAL A 331 -26.95 -16.14 -24.29
N PHE A 332 -26.05 -17.05 -23.91
CA PHE A 332 -25.96 -18.38 -24.54
C PHE A 332 -27.24 -19.20 -24.38
N LEU A 333 -27.83 -19.19 -23.18
CA LEU A 333 -29.10 -19.88 -22.94
C LEU A 333 -30.25 -19.25 -23.72
N GLU A 334 -30.27 -17.92 -23.85
CA GLU A 334 -31.26 -17.23 -24.69
C GLU A 334 -31.15 -17.66 -26.15
N LEU A 335 -29.94 -17.70 -26.73
CA LEU A 335 -29.74 -18.06 -28.13
C LEU A 335 -29.98 -19.54 -28.43
N THR A 336 -29.62 -20.43 -27.50
CA THR A 336 -29.78 -21.89 -27.67
C THR A 336 -31.19 -22.38 -27.30
N ALA A 337 -31.96 -21.62 -26.51
CA ALA A 337 -33.35 -21.94 -26.19
C ALA A 337 -34.35 -21.57 -27.30
N VAL A 338 -33.92 -20.81 -28.32
CA VAL A 338 -34.75 -20.41 -29.47
C VAL A 338 -34.87 -21.54 -30.53
N GLN A 339 -34.34 -22.73 -30.23
CA GLN A 339 -34.35 -23.89 -31.14
C GLN A 339 -35.59 -24.80 -31.02
#